data_AF-A0A852AW10-F1
#
_entry.id   AF-A0A852AW10-F1
#
_cell.length_a   1.000
_cell.length_b   1.000
_cell.length_c   1.000
_cell.angle_alpha   90.00
_cell.angle_beta   90.00
_cell.angle_gamma   90.00
#
_symmetry.space_group_name_H-M   'P 1'
#
loop_
_entity.id
_entity.type
_entity.pdbx_description
1 polymer ?
#
loop_
_entity_poly.entity_id
_entity_poly.type
_entity_poly.pdbx_seq_one_letter_code
_entity_poly.pdbx_strand_id
1 'polypeptide(L)'
;QVEMDIVEKLVKMVPCEHEDLLNITLRLLLNLSFDTGLRSKMVHVGLLPKLTALLGNENNKKVAICILYHISMDDCFKSMFAYTDCIPQLMKMLFECPDERVDLELISFCINLAANKRNVQLICEGNGLKMLMKRALKFKDPLLMKMIRNISQHDGPTKSQFIEYVGDLAAQISNLEEEEFVIECLGTLANLTLPELDWELVLKEYKLVPYLKDKLKPAGSAEDDLVLEVVIMIGTVSMDDSCAALLAKSGIIPALIELLNAQQEDDEFVCQIIYVFYQMVFHQATRDVIIKETQAPAYLIDLMHDKNAEIRKVCDNTLDIIAEYDEEWAKKIQTEKFRWHNSQWLEMVESRQMDDSEQYLYGDDPIEPYIHEGDILERPDLYYNADGLIAPDGAVSPDIFGDYQLQNGDLVGQHPFSG
;
A
#
# COMPACT_ATOMS: atom_id res chain seq x y z
N GLN A 1 27.59 23.72 -5.90
CA GLN A 1 27.59 24.98 -6.68
C GLN A 1 27.90 24.61 -8.13
N VAL A 2 26.86 24.44 -8.97
CA VAL A 2 27.03 24.29 -10.42
C VAL A 2 27.07 25.72 -10.99
N GLU A 3 28.25 26.32 -10.95
CA GLU A 3 28.46 27.77 -11.13
C GLU A 3 28.41 28.29 -12.58
N MET A 4 28.04 27.47 -13.58
CA MET A 4 28.27 27.83 -14.98
C MET A 4 27.09 27.73 -15.96
N ASP A 5 25.87 27.49 -15.48
CA ASP A 5 24.67 27.33 -16.33
C ASP A 5 24.92 26.39 -17.51
N ILE A 6 25.58 25.26 -17.22
CA ILE A 6 26.08 24.34 -18.24
C ILE A 6 24.92 23.71 -19.02
N VAL A 7 23.81 23.40 -18.35
CA VAL A 7 22.63 22.80 -18.97
C VAL A 7 21.99 23.79 -19.94
N GLU A 8 21.80 25.03 -19.53
CA GLU A 8 21.24 26.14 -20.32
C GLU A 8 22.03 26.38 -21.61
N LYS A 9 23.35 26.14 -21.58
CA LYS A 9 24.23 26.23 -22.74
C LYS A 9 24.11 25.00 -23.64
N LEU A 10 24.17 23.80 -23.06
CA LEU A 10 24.11 22.53 -23.81
C LEU A 10 22.77 22.32 -24.52
N VAL A 11 21.65 22.73 -23.92
CA VAL A 11 20.32 22.55 -24.53
C VAL A 11 20.17 23.33 -25.84
N LYS A 12 20.90 24.43 -26.02
CA LYS A 12 20.92 25.17 -27.30
C LYS A 12 21.58 24.39 -28.43
N MET A 13 22.37 23.37 -28.10
CA MET A 13 23.04 22.46 -29.04
C MET A 13 22.20 21.22 -29.34
N VAL A 14 20.96 21.13 -28.83
CA VAL A 14 20.04 20.02 -29.08
C VAL A 14 18.75 20.54 -29.72
N PRO A 15 18.36 20.09 -30.93
CA PRO A 15 19.16 19.28 -31.85
C PRO A 15 20.28 20.10 -32.51
N CYS A 16 21.31 19.43 -33.04
CA CYS A 16 22.36 20.02 -33.85
C CYS A 16 22.54 19.18 -35.12
N GLU A 17 22.75 19.83 -36.27
CA GLU A 17 22.99 19.14 -37.55
C GLU A 17 24.32 18.37 -37.57
N HIS A 18 25.31 18.78 -36.77
CA HIS A 18 26.59 18.12 -36.68
C HIS A 18 26.50 16.91 -35.73
N GLU A 19 26.35 15.71 -36.29
CA GLU A 19 26.11 14.46 -35.55
C GLU A 19 27.15 14.18 -34.44
N ASP A 20 28.46 14.36 -34.69
CA ASP A 20 29.47 14.15 -33.64
C ASP A 20 29.32 15.11 -32.45
N LEU A 21 28.99 16.37 -32.74
CA LEU A 21 28.80 17.38 -31.72
C LEU A 21 27.53 17.10 -30.92
N LEU A 22 26.45 16.69 -31.59
CA LEU A 22 25.23 16.24 -30.95
C LEU A 22 25.51 15.03 -30.05
N ASN A 23 26.23 14.02 -30.55
CA ASN A 23 26.55 12.82 -29.79
C ASN A 23 27.36 13.12 -28.52
N ILE A 24 28.42 13.93 -28.63
CA ILE A 24 29.24 14.35 -27.48
C ILE A 24 28.40 15.17 -26.50
N THR A 25 27.53 16.07 -26.99
CA THR A 25 26.62 16.87 -26.16
C THR A 25 25.65 15.96 -25.39
N LEU A 26 25.03 14.99 -26.05
CA LEU A 26 24.12 14.03 -25.42
C LEU A 26 24.83 13.16 -24.38
N ARG A 27 26.05 12.68 -24.66
CA ARG A 27 26.85 11.93 -23.67
C ARG A 27 27.17 12.77 -22.44
N LEU A 28 27.49 14.05 -22.62
CA LEU A 28 27.69 14.96 -21.49
C LEU A 28 26.39 15.18 -20.71
N LEU A 29 25.27 15.42 -21.39
CA LEU A 29 23.95 15.54 -20.76
C LEU A 29 23.56 14.26 -19.99
N LEU A 30 23.88 13.08 -20.53
CA LEU A 30 23.71 11.81 -19.83
C LEU A 30 24.51 11.77 -18.52
N ASN A 31 25.78 12.14 -18.54
CA ASN A 31 26.59 12.19 -17.32
C ASN A 31 26.04 13.20 -16.30
N LEU A 32 25.54 14.35 -16.76
CA LEU A 32 24.95 15.37 -15.90
C LEU A 32 23.59 14.93 -15.33
N SER A 33 22.84 14.07 -16.03
CA SER A 33 21.51 13.63 -15.60
C SER A 33 21.52 12.69 -14.38
N PHE A 34 22.69 12.26 -13.91
CA PHE A 34 22.78 11.57 -12.61
C PHE A 34 22.48 12.51 -11.42
N ASP A 35 22.65 13.83 -11.58
CA ASP A 35 22.30 14.81 -10.55
C ASP A 35 20.85 15.26 -10.67
N THR A 36 20.07 15.11 -9.59
CA THR A 36 18.64 15.47 -9.54
C THR A 36 18.38 16.95 -9.81
N GLY A 37 19.24 17.84 -9.32
CA GLY A 37 19.12 19.28 -9.56
C GLY A 37 19.34 19.62 -11.05
N LEU A 38 20.29 18.96 -11.70
CA LEU A 38 20.55 19.13 -13.13
C LEU A 38 19.44 18.54 -14.00
N ARG A 39 18.86 17.39 -13.63
CA ARG A 39 17.66 16.85 -14.33
C ARG A 39 16.51 17.83 -14.29
N SER A 40 16.24 18.41 -13.13
CA SER A 40 15.23 19.45 -12.98
C SER A 40 15.48 20.64 -13.91
N LYS A 41 16.73 21.15 -13.93
CA LYS A 41 17.12 22.22 -14.86
C LYS A 41 16.92 21.81 -16.32
N MET A 42 17.32 20.60 -16.72
CA MET A 42 17.15 20.09 -18.08
C MET A 42 15.70 20.16 -18.54
N VAL A 43 14.76 19.73 -17.68
CA VAL A 43 13.33 19.80 -17.98
C VAL A 43 12.87 21.26 -18.07
N HIS A 44 13.24 22.11 -17.11
CA HIS A 44 12.84 23.52 -17.08
C HIS A 44 13.32 24.34 -18.28
N VAL A 45 14.49 24.01 -18.84
CA VAL A 45 15.01 24.68 -20.05
C VAL A 45 14.50 24.05 -21.36
N GLY A 46 13.56 23.12 -21.29
CA GLY A 46 12.88 22.54 -22.46
C GLY A 46 13.65 21.42 -23.16
N LEU A 47 14.52 20.68 -22.45
CA LEU A 47 15.26 19.56 -23.04
C LEU A 47 14.36 18.35 -23.37
N LEU A 48 13.32 18.09 -22.56
CA LEU A 48 12.45 16.92 -22.70
C LEU A 48 11.88 16.74 -24.12
N PRO A 49 11.15 17.72 -24.72
CA PRO A 49 10.62 17.57 -26.08
C PRO A 49 11.73 17.42 -27.14
N LYS A 50 12.90 18.04 -26.92
CA LYS A 50 14.05 17.92 -27.83
C LYS A 50 14.61 16.50 -27.82
N LEU A 51 14.71 15.86 -26.66
CA LEU A 51 15.14 14.47 -26.53
C LEU A 51 14.09 13.51 -27.09
N THR A 52 12.79 13.76 -26.86
CA THR A 52 11.71 12.97 -27.44
C THR A 52 11.75 12.97 -28.97
N ALA A 53 12.08 14.11 -29.59
CA ALA A 53 12.23 14.19 -31.04
C ALA A 53 13.42 13.37 -31.59
N LEU A 54 14.42 13.06 -30.76
CA LEU A 54 15.58 12.24 -31.13
C LEU A 54 15.32 10.74 -31.05
N LEU A 55 14.19 10.29 -30.50
CA LEU A 55 13.84 8.86 -30.42
C LEU A 55 13.69 8.21 -31.81
N GLY A 56 13.31 8.99 -32.82
CA GLY A 56 13.26 8.52 -34.21
C GLY A 56 14.62 8.46 -34.94
N ASN A 57 15.70 8.95 -34.32
CA ASN A 57 17.05 8.93 -34.92
C ASN A 57 17.87 7.77 -34.36
N GLU A 58 18.08 6.72 -35.15
CA GLU A 58 18.81 5.50 -34.76
C GLU A 58 20.20 5.76 -34.15
N ASN A 59 20.92 6.79 -34.60
CA ASN A 59 22.26 7.10 -34.10
C ASN A 59 22.26 7.62 -32.65
N ASN A 60 21.19 8.33 -32.26
CA ASN A 60 21.11 9.06 -31.00
C ASN A 60 20.05 8.49 -30.06
N LYS A 61 19.14 7.64 -30.57
CA LYS A 61 18.01 7.03 -29.86
C LYS A 61 18.41 6.41 -28.54
N LYS A 62 19.47 5.59 -28.52
CA LYS A 62 19.92 4.91 -27.29
C LYS A 62 20.30 5.90 -26.19
N VAL A 63 21.12 6.92 -26.50
CA VAL A 63 21.54 7.93 -25.52
C VAL A 63 20.35 8.79 -25.09
N ALA A 64 19.44 9.12 -26.01
CA ALA A 64 18.21 9.85 -25.69
C ALA A 64 17.33 9.07 -24.71
N ILE A 65 17.12 7.77 -24.93
CA ILE A 65 16.39 6.89 -24.01
C ILE A 65 17.04 6.89 -22.63
N CYS A 66 18.36 6.77 -22.52
CA CYS A 66 19.03 6.80 -21.22
C CYS A 66 18.82 8.11 -20.45
N ILE A 67 18.88 9.27 -21.14
CA ILE A 67 18.63 10.57 -20.49
C ILE A 67 17.16 10.69 -20.07
N LEU A 68 16.23 10.29 -20.94
CA LEU A 68 14.80 10.33 -20.65
C LEU A 68 14.41 9.37 -19.53
N TYR A 69 15.05 8.21 -19.44
CA TYR A 69 14.96 7.28 -18.32
C TYR A 69 15.37 7.96 -17.02
N HIS A 70 16.53 8.63 -16.97
CA HIS A 70 16.94 9.37 -15.78
C HIS A 70 15.94 10.47 -15.40
N ILE A 71 15.42 11.23 -16.37
CA ILE A 71 14.36 12.23 -16.12
C ILE A 71 13.09 11.57 -15.55
N SER A 72 12.73 10.39 -16.05
CA SER A 72 11.53 9.66 -15.58
C SER A 72 11.65 9.12 -14.16
N MET A 73 12.85 9.06 -13.58
CA MET A 73 13.04 8.70 -12.17
C MET A 73 12.36 9.71 -11.24
N ASP A 74 12.33 11.00 -11.60
CA ASP A 74 11.70 12.04 -10.80
C ASP A 74 10.18 12.08 -11.04
N ASP A 75 9.38 11.79 -10.01
CA ASP A 75 7.91 11.74 -10.10
C ASP A 75 7.28 13.03 -10.61
N CYS A 76 7.84 14.18 -10.24
CA CYS A 76 7.33 15.50 -10.65
C CYS A 76 7.39 15.72 -12.17
N PHE A 77 8.26 15.01 -12.90
CA PHE A 77 8.41 15.13 -14.35
C PHE A 77 7.71 14.03 -15.14
N LYS A 78 7.33 12.90 -14.54
CA LYS A 78 6.66 11.78 -15.25
C LYS A 78 5.44 12.23 -16.03
N SER A 79 4.61 13.11 -15.46
CA SER A 79 3.39 13.58 -16.13
C SER A 79 3.63 14.51 -17.33
N MET A 80 4.86 15.02 -17.49
CA MET A 80 5.23 15.91 -18.60
C MET A 80 5.41 15.15 -19.92
N PHE A 81 5.73 13.85 -19.85
CA PHE A 81 5.88 12.98 -21.02
C PHE A 81 4.58 12.82 -21.81
N ALA A 82 3.43 12.91 -21.15
CA ALA A 82 2.12 12.87 -21.81
C ALA A 82 1.84 14.06 -22.72
N TYR A 83 2.60 15.16 -22.61
CA TYR A 83 2.47 16.34 -23.48
C TYR A 83 3.43 16.31 -24.67
N THR A 84 4.10 15.18 -24.91
CA THR A 84 4.97 14.98 -26.06
C THR A 84 4.61 13.68 -26.78
N ASP A 85 5.18 13.46 -27.97
CA ASP A 85 5.01 12.20 -28.70
C ASP A 85 5.84 11.04 -28.12
N CYS A 86 6.24 11.11 -26.84
CA CYS A 86 7.11 10.10 -26.24
C CYS A 86 6.38 8.77 -26.07
N ILE A 87 5.19 8.77 -25.47
CA ILE A 87 4.44 7.53 -25.20
C ILE A 87 4.14 6.76 -26.50
N PRO A 88 3.57 7.38 -27.55
CA PRO A 88 3.30 6.67 -28.80
C PRO A 88 4.56 6.08 -29.46
N GLN A 89 5.70 6.80 -29.42
CA GLN A 89 6.96 6.31 -29.96
C GLN A 89 7.49 5.10 -29.18
N LEU A 90 7.45 5.13 -27.84
CA LEU A 90 7.88 4.00 -27.01
C LEU A 90 6.99 2.78 -27.23
N MET A 91 5.67 2.95 -27.28
CA MET A 91 4.73 1.86 -27.56
C MET A 91 5.00 1.22 -28.92
N LYS A 92 5.28 2.04 -29.94
CA LYS A 92 5.71 1.55 -31.26
C LYS A 92 6.98 0.71 -31.16
N MET A 93 8.01 1.20 -30.45
CA MET A 93 9.28 0.48 -30.26
C MET A 93 9.09 -0.85 -29.52
N LEU A 94 8.24 -0.91 -28.49
CA LEU A 94 7.91 -2.14 -27.76
C LEU A 94 7.24 -3.18 -28.66
N PHE A 95 6.34 -2.75 -29.56
CA PHE A 95 5.59 -3.65 -30.43
C PHE A 95 6.37 -4.09 -31.68
N GLU A 96 7.28 -3.26 -32.17
CA GLU A 96 8.15 -3.58 -33.30
C GLU A 96 9.41 -4.37 -32.88
N CYS A 97 9.67 -4.50 -31.57
CA CYS A 97 10.78 -5.30 -31.03
C CYS A 97 10.65 -6.78 -31.45
N PRO A 98 11.56 -7.30 -32.29
CA PRO A 98 11.49 -8.67 -32.80
C PRO A 98 11.94 -9.70 -31.76
N ASP A 99 12.80 -9.30 -30.83
CA ASP A 99 13.36 -10.16 -29.80
C ASP A 99 12.31 -10.55 -28.76
N GLU A 100 12.53 -11.63 -28.02
CA GLU A 100 11.60 -12.08 -26.97
C GLU A 100 11.61 -11.11 -25.77
N ARG A 101 12.79 -10.63 -25.41
CA ARG A 101 13.02 -9.66 -24.34
C ARG A 101 13.24 -8.27 -24.92
N VAL A 102 12.68 -7.27 -24.26
CA VAL A 102 12.88 -5.86 -24.61
C VAL A 102 14.22 -5.36 -24.06
N ASP A 103 14.88 -4.45 -24.79
CA ASP A 103 16.08 -3.76 -24.31
C ASP A 103 15.87 -3.14 -22.92
N LEU A 104 16.82 -3.37 -22.01
CA LEU A 104 16.73 -2.95 -20.61
C LEU A 104 16.48 -1.45 -20.48
N GLU A 105 17.21 -0.62 -21.21
CA GLU A 105 17.05 0.84 -21.13
C GLU A 105 15.65 1.29 -21.59
N LEU A 106 15.07 0.61 -22.59
CA LEU A 106 13.74 0.92 -23.09
C LEU A 106 12.66 0.46 -22.10
N ILE A 107 12.73 -0.77 -21.60
CA ILE A 107 11.70 -1.29 -20.70
C ILE A 107 11.74 -0.60 -19.33
N SER A 108 12.92 -0.32 -18.77
CA SER A 108 13.04 0.45 -17.52
C SER A 108 12.45 1.85 -17.65
N PHE A 109 12.62 2.50 -18.80
CA PHE A 109 11.96 3.78 -19.08
C PHE A 109 10.44 3.64 -19.13
N CYS A 110 9.92 2.62 -19.81
CA CYS A 110 8.48 2.39 -19.90
C CYS A 110 7.86 2.03 -18.54
N ILE A 111 8.53 1.25 -17.70
CA ILE A 111 8.12 0.92 -16.33
C ILE A 111 7.96 2.21 -15.50
N ASN A 112 8.95 3.11 -15.55
CA ASN A 112 8.87 4.39 -14.85
C ASN A 112 7.69 5.25 -15.33
N LEU A 113 7.46 5.30 -16.64
CA LEU A 113 6.34 6.08 -17.18
C LEU A 113 4.97 5.48 -16.82
N ALA A 114 4.88 4.15 -16.73
CA ALA A 114 3.68 3.44 -16.28
C ALA A 114 3.34 3.72 -14.80
N ALA A 115 4.27 4.25 -14.00
CA ALA A 115 3.98 4.70 -12.64
C ALA A 115 3.19 6.04 -12.59
N ASN A 116 2.76 6.60 -13.73
CA ASN A 116 1.96 7.82 -13.77
C ASN A 116 0.63 7.64 -14.53
N LYS A 117 -0.48 7.96 -13.86
CA LYS A 117 -1.84 7.83 -14.38
C LYS A 117 -2.07 8.47 -15.77
N ARG A 118 -1.52 9.66 -16.04
CA ARG A 118 -1.71 10.35 -17.32
C ARG A 118 -0.99 9.63 -18.46
N ASN A 119 0.22 9.14 -18.21
CA ASN A 119 0.95 8.35 -19.20
C ASN A 119 0.25 7.02 -19.47
N VAL A 120 -0.29 6.37 -18.42
CA VAL A 120 -1.01 5.12 -18.53
C VAL A 120 -2.25 5.23 -19.42
N GLN A 121 -2.96 6.35 -19.37
CA GLN A 121 -4.07 6.62 -20.30
C GLN A 121 -3.61 6.52 -21.75
N LEU A 122 -2.50 7.17 -22.10
CA LEU A 122 -1.91 7.13 -23.45
C LEU A 122 -1.35 5.75 -23.80
N ILE A 123 -0.71 5.05 -22.85
CA ILE A 123 -0.19 3.68 -23.05
C ILE A 123 -1.33 2.72 -23.41
N CYS A 124 -2.49 2.88 -22.76
CA CYS A 124 -3.66 2.02 -22.94
C CYS A 124 -4.60 2.48 -24.05
N GLU A 125 -4.29 3.55 -24.80
CA GLU A 125 -5.12 3.99 -25.91
C GLU A 125 -5.24 2.91 -27.00
N GLY A 126 -6.45 2.76 -27.55
CA GLY A 126 -6.74 1.75 -28.56
C GLY A 126 -6.54 0.32 -28.05
N ASN A 127 -5.59 -0.41 -28.64
CA ASN A 127 -5.27 -1.80 -28.28
C ASN A 127 -3.99 -1.92 -27.43
N GLY A 128 -3.53 -0.83 -26.80
CA GLY A 128 -2.24 -0.78 -26.10
C GLY A 128 -2.09 -1.87 -25.04
N LEU A 129 -3.00 -1.94 -24.07
CA LEU A 129 -2.98 -2.95 -23.01
C LEU A 129 -3.07 -4.37 -23.59
N LYS A 130 -3.96 -4.59 -24.55
CA LYS A 130 -4.15 -5.89 -25.21
C LYS A 130 -2.86 -6.41 -25.86
N MET A 131 -2.12 -5.53 -26.54
CA MET A 131 -0.86 -5.89 -27.19
C MET A 131 0.25 -6.16 -26.16
N LEU A 132 0.30 -5.37 -25.08
CA LEU A 132 1.22 -5.60 -23.97
C LEU A 132 0.97 -6.95 -23.28
N MET A 133 -0.28 -7.22 -22.88
CA MET A 133 -0.70 -8.49 -22.26
C MET A 133 -0.34 -9.69 -23.13
N LYS A 134 -0.73 -9.65 -24.42
CA LYS A 134 -0.42 -10.73 -25.36
C LYS A 134 1.08 -11.00 -25.46
N ARG A 135 1.91 -9.95 -25.47
CA ARG A 135 3.36 -10.09 -25.57
C ARG A 135 3.96 -10.63 -24.27
N ALA A 136 3.59 -10.04 -23.12
CA ALA A 136 4.08 -10.45 -21.81
C ALA A 136 3.74 -11.92 -21.51
N LEU A 137 2.50 -12.34 -21.75
CA LEU A 137 2.07 -13.73 -21.53
C LEU A 137 2.71 -14.73 -22.50
N LYS A 138 2.98 -14.31 -23.74
CA LYS A 138 3.61 -15.16 -24.76
C LYS A 138 5.07 -15.44 -24.43
N PHE A 139 5.83 -14.42 -24.05
CA PHE A 139 7.27 -14.52 -23.82
C PHE A 139 7.65 -14.65 -22.35
N LYS A 140 6.67 -14.62 -21.44
CA LYS A 140 6.89 -14.68 -19.98
C LYS A 140 7.93 -13.65 -19.51
N ASP A 141 7.86 -12.42 -20.04
CA ASP A 141 8.84 -11.37 -19.73
C ASP A 141 8.45 -10.64 -18.43
N PRO A 142 9.16 -10.83 -17.30
CA PRO A 142 8.84 -10.20 -16.02
C PRO A 142 8.91 -8.67 -16.09
N LEU A 143 9.85 -8.08 -16.85
CA LEU A 143 9.96 -6.62 -16.92
C LEU A 143 8.79 -5.99 -17.67
N LEU A 144 8.30 -6.66 -18.71
CA LEU A 144 7.09 -6.24 -19.40
C LEU A 144 5.85 -6.42 -18.51
N MET A 145 5.81 -7.50 -17.73
CA MET A 145 4.74 -7.72 -16.76
C MET A 145 4.78 -6.70 -15.62
N LYS A 146 5.97 -6.27 -15.16
CA LYS A 146 6.18 -5.18 -14.20
C LYS A 146 5.64 -3.84 -14.72
N MET A 147 5.84 -3.55 -16.00
CA MET A 147 5.21 -2.39 -16.64
C MET A 147 3.68 -2.48 -16.59
N ILE A 148 3.12 -3.66 -16.86
CA ILE A 148 1.68 -3.92 -16.81
C ILE A 148 1.14 -3.83 -15.38
N ARG A 149 1.88 -4.33 -14.40
CA ARG A 149 1.57 -4.16 -12.97
C ARG A 149 1.47 -2.68 -12.62
N ASN A 150 2.43 -1.86 -13.04
CA ASN A 150 2.37 -0.42 -12.85
C ASN A 150 1.17 0.23 -13.55
N ILE A 151 0.70 -0.29 -14.68
CA ILE A 151 -0.53 0.16 -15.34
C ILE A 151 -1.75 -0.15 -14.46
N SER A 152 -1.81 -1.36 -13.89
CA SER A 152 -2.95 -1.85 -13.10
C SER A 152 -3.18 -1.10 -11.78
N GLN A 153 -2.14 -0.48 -11.20
CA GLN A 153 -2.27 0.23 -9.92
C GLN A 153 -3.18 1.47 -10.00
N HIS A 154 -3.34 2.07 -11.19
CA HIS A 154 -4.07 3.33 -11.34
C HIS A 154 -5.57 3.10 -11.50
N ASP A 155 -6.38 3.79 -10.70
CA ASP A 155 -7.83 3.78 -10.85
C ASP A 155 -8.32 4.52 -12.11
N GLY A 156 -9.49 4.13 -12.60
CA GLY A 156 -10.19 4.78 -13.69
C GLY A 156 -10.51 3.82 -14.83
N PRO A 157 -10.86 4.33 -16.03
CA PRO A 157 -11.35 3.52 -17.13
C PRO A 157 -10.37 2.44 -17.60
N THR A 158 -9.05 2.67 -17.44
CA THR A 158 -8.01 1.70 -17.83
C THR A 158 -8.02 0.45 -16.96
N LYS A 159 -8.38 0.55 -15.66
CA LYS A 159 -8.40 -0.60 -14.74
C LYS A 159 -9.46 -1.64 -15.16
N SER A 160 -10.62 -1.18 -15.63
CA SER A 160 -11.69 -2.08 -16.13
C SER A 160 -11.28 -2.93 -17.34
N GLN A 161 -10.27 -2.50 -18.11
CA GLN A 161 -9.78 -3.29 -19.24
C GLN A 161 -9.07 -4.59 -18.82
N PHE A 162 -8.66 -4.71 -17.55
CA PHE A 162 -8.00 -5.91 -17.03
C PHE A 162 -8.94 -7.11 -16.85
N ILE A 163 -10.25 -6.90 -16.84
CA ILE A 163 -11.26 -7.96 -16.64
C ILE A 163 -11.05 -9.12 -17.62
N GLU A 164 -10.76 -8.81 -18.89
CA GLU A 164 -10.57 -9.81 -19.93
C GLU A 164 -9.33 -10.70 -19.70
N TYR A 165 -8.40 -10.28 -18.82
CA TYR A 165 -7.12 -10.94 -18.61
C TYR A 165 -6.97 -11.58 -17.23
N VAL A 166 -7.95 -11.45 -16.34
CA VAL A 166 -7.86 -12.01 -14.97
C VAL A 166 -7.59 -13.51 -15.00
N GLY A 167 -8.31 -14.26 -15.84
CA GLY A 167 -8.09 -15.70 -15.99
C GLY A 167 -6.72 -16.05 -16.57
N ASP A 168 -6.25 -15.28 -17.56
CA ASP A 168 -4.93 -15.50 -18.17
C ASP A 168 -3.80 -15.27 -17.17
N LEU A 169 -3.92 -14.25 -16.31
CA LEU A 169 -2.98 -13.93 -15.24
C LEU A 169 -3.03 -14.98 -14.12
N ALA A 170 -4.23 -15.35 -13.67
CA ALA A 170 -4.42 -16.37 -12.64
C ALA A 170 -3.84 -17.73 -13.06
N ALA A 171 -3.92 -18.07 -14.35
CA ALA A 171 -3.30 -19.28 -14.90
C ALA A 171 -1.78 -19.34 -14.76
N GLN A 172 -1.11 -18.19 -14.57
CA GLN A 172 0.35 -18.12 -14.42
C GLN A 172 0.81 -18.33 -12.98
N ILE A 173 -0.09 -18.27 -12.01
CA ILE A 173 0.25 -18.39 -10.59
C ILE A 173 0.46 -19.87 -10.26
N SER A 174 1.70 -20.35 -10.45
CA SER A 174 2.09 -21.72 -10.16
C SER A 174 3.58 -21.85 -9.89
N ASN A 175 3.99 -22.94 -9.25
CA ASN A 175 5.41 -23.26 -9.00
C ASN A 175 6.18 -23.71 -10.27
N LEU A 176 5.53 -23.73 -11.44
CA LEU A 176 6.15 -24.14 -12.71
C LEU A 176 6.73 -22.94 -13.49
N GLU A 177 6.25 -21.74 -13.20
CA GLU A 177 6.65 -20.51 -13.86
C GLU A 177 7.84 -19.86 -13.12
N GLU A 178 8.55 -18.96 -13.81
CA GLU A 178 9.63 -18.17 -13.23
C GLU A 178 9.08 -17.26 -12.12
N GLU A 179 9.71 -17.28 -10.94
CA GLU A 179 9.23 -16.58 -9.75
C GLU A 179 9.05 -15.07 -9.99
N GLU A 180 10.02 -14.42 -10.64
CA GLU A 180 9.91 -13.00 -11.02
C GLU A 180 8.66 -12.73 -11.88
N PHE A 181 8.30 -13.62 -12.80
CA PHE A 181 7.10 -13.45 -13.63
C PHE A 181 5.82 -13.64 -12.82
N VAL A 182 5.81 -14.62 -11.90
CA VAL A 182 4.67 -14.90 -11.01
C VAL A 182 4.42 -13.72 -10.09
N ILE A 183 5.46 -13.12 -9.51
CA ILE A 183 5.38 -11.91 -8.67
C ILE A 183 4.61 -10.82 -9.41
N GLU A 184 4.98 -10.53 -10.67
CA GLU A 184 4.31 -9.47 -11.43
C GLU A 184 2.89 -9.81 -11.84
N CYS A 185 2.59 -11.08 -12.13
CA CYS A 185 1.21 -11.53 -12.40
C CYS A 185 0.33 -11.40 -11.15
N LEU A 186 0.84 -11.87 -10.00
CA LEU A 186 0.16 -11.82 -8.72
C LEU A 186 -0.08 -10.39 -8.27
N GLY A 187 0.96 -9.54 -8.34
CA GLY A 187 0.85 -8.12 -8.03
C GLY A 187 -0.05 -7.34 -9.00
N THR A 188 -0.16 -7.78 -10.26
CA THR A 188 -1.15 -7.22 -11.19
C THR A 188 -2.57 -7.56 -10.76
N LEU A 189 -2.84 -8.81 -10.37
CA LEU A 189 -4.15 -9.21 -9.84
C LEU A 189 -4.49 -8.51 -8.53
N ALA A 190 -3.52 -8.37 -7.63
CA ALA A 190 -3.70 -7.72 -6.34
C ALA A 190 -4.05 -6.21 -6.47
N ASN A 191 -3.72 -5.57 -7.59
CA ASN A 191 -4.13 -4.18 -7.85
C ASN A 191 -5.59 -4.05 -8.33
N LEU A 192 -6.27 -5.15 -8.65
CA LEU A 192 -7.60 -5.14 -9.28
C LEU A 192 -8.73 -5.12 -8.23
N THR A 193 -9.20 -3.92 -7.93
CA THR A 193 -10.39 -3.67 -7.12
C THR A 193 -11.60 -3.40 -8.03
N LEU A 194 -12.07 -4.45 -8.69
CA LEU A 194 -13.14 -4.38 -9.70
C LEU A 194 -14.47 -4.95 -9.15
N PRO A 195 -15.52 -4.14 -8.96
CA PRO A 195 -16.79 -4.61 -8.37
C PRO A 195 -17.48 -5.75 -9.11
N GLU A 196 -17.29 -5.84 -10.43
CA GLU A 196 -17.85 -6.85 -11.30
C GLU A 196 -17.07 -8.18 -11.34
N LEU A 197 -15.92 -8.25 -10.67
CA LEU A 197 -15.07 -9.44 -10.68
C LEU A 197 -15.51 -10.44 -9.62
N ASP A 198 -15.81 -11.67 -10.03
CA ASP A 198 -16.08 -12.78 -9.12
C ASP A 198 -14.76 -13.44 -8.69
N TRP A 199 -14.16 -12.92 -7.62
CA TRP A 199 -12.92 -13.47 -7.07
C TRP A 199 -13.08 -14.91 -6.57
N GLU A 200 -14.27 -15.29 -6.07
CA GLU A 200 -14.50 -16.65 -5.57
C GLU A 200 -14.39 -17.68 -6.70
N LEU A 201 -14.95 -17.35 -7.88
CA LEU A 201 -14.80 -18.17 -9.07
C LEU A 201 -13.33 -18.30 -9.48
N VAL A 202 -12.60 -17.19 -9.56
CA VAL A 202 -11.18 -17.17 -9.94
C VAL A 202 -10.33 -18.02 -8.97
N LEU A 203 -10.51 -17.82 -7.66
CA LEU A 203 -9.80 -18.57 -6.63
C LEU A 203 -10.02 -20.10 -6.76
N LYS A 204 -11.24 -20.52 -7.12
CA LYS A 204 -11.61 -21.93 -7.28
C LYS A 204 -11.12 -22.53 -8.60
N GLU A 205 -11.36 -21.87 -9.72
CA GLU A 205 -11.00 -22.38 -11.06
C GLU A 205 -9.49 -22.60 -11.18
N TYR A 206 -8.70 -21.65 -10.68
CA TYR A 206 -7.24 -21.68 -10.74
C TYR A 206 -6.58 -22.30 -9.51
N LYS A 207 -7.37 -22.77 -8.53
CA LYS A 207 -6.89 -23.39 -7.28
C LYS A 207 -5.85 -22.51 -6.55
N LEU A 208 -6.13 -21.21 -6.47
CA LEU A 208 -5.19 -20.24 -5.91
C LEU A 208 -5.07 -20.37 -4.39
N VAL A 209 -6.15 -20.70 -3.66
CA VAL A 209 -6.12 -20.78 -2.19
C VAL A 209 -5.05 -21.76 -1.66
N PRO A 210 -4.93 -23.01 -2.18
CA PRO A 210 -3.82 -23.88 -1.82
C PRO A 210 -2.44 -23.28 -2.12
N TYR A 211 -2.27 -22.60 -3.24
CA TYR A 211 -1.00 -21.96 -3.61
C TYR A 211 -0.64 -20.84 -2.63
N LEU A 212 -1.58 -19.91 -2.38
CA LEU A 212 -1.40 -18.80 -1.44
C LEU A 212 -1.01 -19.31 -0.05
N LYS A 213 -1.74 -20.32 0.46
CA LYS A 213 -1.43 -20.93 1.75
C LYS A 213 -0.06 -21.59 1.80
N ASP A 214 0.37 -22.26 0.73
CA ASP A 214 1.68 -22.90 0.67
C ASP A 214 2.83 -21.89 0.79
N LYS A 215 2.65 -20.70 0.19
CA LYS A 215 3.63 -19.62 0.18
C LYS A 215 3.72 -18.83 1.48
N LEU A 216 2.70 -18.88 2.34
CA LEU A 216 2.75 -18.24 3.67
C LEU A 216 3.60 -18.99 4.71
N LYS A 217 4.17 -20.15 4.37
CA LYS A 217 4.93 -20.95 5.34
C LYS A 217 6.25 -20.24 5.71
N PRO A 218 6.53 -20.02 7.01
CA PRO A 218 7.62 -19.16 7.49
C PRO A 218 9.06 -19.68 7.30
N ALA A 219 9.30 -20.69 6.43
CA ALA A 219 10.62 -21.27 6.22
C ALA A 219 10.91 -21.55 4.74
N GLY A 220 11.66 -20.64 4.09
CA GLY A 220 12.33 -20.87 2.79
C GLY A 220 11.44 -21.38 1.66
N SER A 221 10.14 -21.07 1.70
CA SER A 221 9.13 -21.58 0.77
C SER A 221 9.04 -20.74 -0.52
N ALA A 222 9.47 -19.49 -0.44
CA ALA A 222 9.54 -18.49 -1.51
C ALA A 222 10.44 -17.32 -1.06
N GLU A 223 10.83 -16.46 -2.00
CA GLU A 223 11.45 -15.17 -1.69
C GLU A 223 10.45 -14.22 -1.04
N ASP A 224 10.93 -13.33 -0.17
CA ASP A 224 10.09 -12.41 0.59
C ASP A 224 9.21 -11.53 -0.32
N ASP A 225 9.73 -11.11 -1.48
CA ASP A 225 8.97 -10.37 -2.49
C ASP A 225 7.72 -11.14 -2.96
N LEU A 226 7.84 -12.44 -3.21
CA LEU A 226 6.69 -13.27 -3.59
C LEU A 226 5.73 -13.48 -2.41
N VAL A 227 6.24 -13.70 -1.20
CA VAL A 227 5.39 -13.86 -0.02
C VAL A 227 4.59 -12.57 0.25
N LEU A 228 5.22 -11.41 0.08
CA LEU A 228 4.55 -10.12 0.24
C LEU A 228 3.41 -9.95 -0.77
N GLU A 229 3.64 -10.23 -2.06
CA GLU A 229 2.57 -10.20 -3.06
C GLU A 229 1.42 -11.18 -2.75
N VAL A 230 1.73 -12.34 -2.16
CA VAL A 230 0.71 -13.28 -1.68
C VAL A 230 -0.15 -12.65 -0.58
N VAL A 231 0.46 -11.96 0.38
CA VAL A 231 -0.27 -11.24 1.44
C VAL A 231 -1.16 -10.15 0.86
N ILE A 232 -0.64 -9.34 -0.07
CA ILE A 232 -1.40 -8.25 -0.72
C ILE A 232 -2.58 -8.83 -1.53
N MET A 233 -2.37 -9.94 -2.26
CA MET A 233 -3.43 -10.63 -2.98
C MET A 233 -4.52 -11.16 -2.04
N ILE A 234 -4.13 -11.74 -0.89
CA ILE A 234 -5.08 -12.19 0.13
C ILE A 234 -5.91 -11.00 0.64
N GLY A 235 -5.29 -9.86 0.92
CA GLY A 235 -5.99 -8.64 1.33
C GLY A 235 -7.00 -8.17 0.29
N THR A 236 -6.62 -8.22 -0.99
CA THR A 236 -7.47 -7.82 -2.12
C THR A 236 -8.72 -8.68 -2.23
N VAL A 237 -8.57 -10.01 -2.25
CA VAL A 237 -9.73 -10.90 -2.37
C VAL A 237 -10.56 -10.97 -1.08
N SER A 238 -9.99 -10.59 0.07
CA SER A 238 -10.71 -10.56 1.35
C SER A 238 -11.71 -9.40 1.45
N MET A 239 -11.78 -8.52 0.46
CA MET A 239 -12.84 -7.50 0.36
C MET A 239 -14.22 -8.12 0.09
N ASP A 240 -14.26 -9.33 -0.47
CA ASP A 240 -15.49 -10.06 -0.76
C ASP A 240 -15.83 -11.08 0.33
N ASP A 241 -17.08 -11.08 0.78
CA ASP A 241 -17.55 -11.95 1.87
C ASP A 241 -17.38 -13.45 1.58
N SER A 242 -17.67 -13.88 0.35
CA SER A 242 -17.55 -15.28 -0.04
C SER A 242 -16.09 -15.75 -0.10
N CYS A 243 -15.19 -14.88 -0.57
CA CYS A 243 -13.75 -15.10 -0.55
C CYS A 243 -13.22 -15.15 0.88
N ALA A 244 -13.59 -14.19 1.73
CA ALA A 244 -13.21 -14.17 3.14
C ALA A 244 -13.61 -15.49 3.84
N ALA A 245 -14.83 -15.97 3.61
CA ALA A 245 -15.30 -17.26 4.14
C ALA A 245 -14.51 -18.47 3.58
N LEU A 246 -14.10 -18.44 2.31
CA LEU A 246 -13.26 -19.48 1.70
C LEU A 246 -11.85 -19.48 2.34
N LEU A 247 -11.26 -18.31 2.54
CA LEU A 247 -9.94 -18.15 3.14
C LEU A 247 -9.92 -18.59 4.61
N ALA A 248 -10.95 -18.23 5.39
CA ALA A 248 -11.11 -18.68 6.78
C ALA A 248 -11.06 -20.21 6.89
N LYS A 249 -11.86 -20.91 6.07
CA LYS A 249 -11.93 -22.39 6.07
C LYS A 249 -10.65 -23.06 5.60
N SER A 250 -9.83 -22.33 4.84
CA SER A 250 -8.57 -22.87 4.31
C SER A 250 -7.44 -22.87 5.34
N GLY A 251 -7.60 -22.15 6.46
CA GLY A 251 -6.56 -21.96 7.47
C GLY A 251 -5.48 -20.96 7.05
N ILE A 252 -5.84 -19.97 6.23
CA ILE A 252 -4.95 -18.85 5.89
C ILE A 252 -4.77 -17.90 7.08
N ILE A 253 -5.81 -17.66 7.90
CA ILE A 253 -5.70 -16.74 9.05
C ILE A 253 -4.60 -17.21 10.04
N PRO A 254 -4.56 -18.48 10.49
CA PRO A 254 -3.46 -18.95 11.32
C PRO A 254 -2.09 -18.83 10.64
N ALA A 255 -2.01 -19.10 9.33
CA ALA A 255 -0.76 -18.98 8.58
C ALA A 255 -0.25 -17.52 8.54
N LEU A 256 -1.15 -16.54 8.41
CA LEU A 256 -0.80 -15.12 8.50
C LEU A 256 -0.30 -14.73 9.89
N ILE A 257 -0.84 -15.31 10.97
CA ILE A 257 -0.34 -15.07 12.33
C ILE A 257 1.05 -15.67 12.53
N GLU A 258 1.28 -16.88 12.01
CA GLU A 258 2.62 -17.49 12.03
C GLU A 258 3.62 -16.64 11.23
N LEU A 259 3.23 -16.13 10.05
CA LEU A 259 4.06 -15.24 9.25
C LEU A 259 4.33 -13.91 9.95
N LEU A 260 3.31 -13.29 10.55
CA LEU A 260 3.45 -12.06 11.34
C LEU A 260 4.45 -12.24 12.47
N ASN A 261 4.43 -13.39 13.14
CA ASN A 261 5.38 -13.71 14.20
C ASN A 261 6.81 -13.95 13.71
N ALA A 262 6.96 -14.47 12.49
CA ALA A 262 8.26 -14.68 11.88
C ALA A 262 8.88 -13.36 11.35
N GLN A 263 8.05 -12.44 10.85
CA GLN A 263 8.47 -11.20 10.18
C GLN A 263 8.19 -9.93 11.01
N GLN A 264 8.25 -10.01 12.35
CA GLN A 264 7.96 -8.87 13.24
C GLN A 264 8.93 -7.69 13.09
N GLU A 265 10.12 -7.91 12.52
CA GLU A 265 11.13 -6.86 12.29
C GLU A 265 10.97 -6.15 10.93
N ASP A 266 10.07 -6.62 10.08
CA ASP A 266 9.80 -6.04 8.76
C ASP A 266 8.46 -5.27 8.76
N ASP A 267 8.56 -3.94 8.83
CA ASP A 267 7.41 -3.02 8.85
C ASP A 267 6.45 -3.25 7.68
N GLU A 268 6.92 -3.63 6.50
CA GLU A 268 6.07 -3.82 5.32
C GLU A 268 5.24 -5.08 5.46
N PHE A 269 5.84 -6.20 5.88
CA PHE A 269 5.09 -7.42 6.20
C PHE A 269 4.06 -7.18 7.30
N VAL A 270 4.47 -6.51 8.38
CA VAL A 270 3.57 -6.18 9.49
C VAL A 270 2.40 -5.34 8.98
N CYS A 271 2.67 -4.27 8.25
CA CYS A 271 1.64 -3.38 7.70
C CYS A 271 0.66 -4.13 6.77
N GLN A 272 1.17 -4.93 5.83
CA GLN A 272 0.31 -5.66 4.90
C GLN A 272 -0.52 -6.74 5.59
N ILE A 273 0.05 -7.50 6.53
CA ILE A 273 -0.71 -8.53 7.26
C ILE A 273 -1.82 -7.90 8.12
N ILE A 274 -1.53 -6.78 8.80
CA ILE A 274 -2.55 -6.04 9.56
C ILE A 274 -3.63 -5.53 8.61
N TYR A 275 -3.27 -5.04 7.43
CA TYR A 275 -4.26 -4.64 6.42
C TYR A 275 -5.15 -5.81 5.98
N VAL A 276 -4.59 -7.02 5.84
CA VAL A 276 -5.42 -8.22 5.61
C VAL A 276 -6.39 -8.46 6.76
N PHE A 277 -5.95 -8.36 8.02
CA PHE A 277 -6.85 -8.50 9.16
C PHE A 277 -7.92 -7.41 9.22
N TYR A 278 -7.56 -6.17 8.89
CA TYR A 278 -8.51 -5.06 8.75
C TYR A 278 -9.62 -5.39 7.74
N GLN A 279 -9.28 -5.94 6.57
CA GLN A 279 -10.30 -6.37 5.59
C GLN A 279 -11.14 -7.52 6.14
N MET A 280 -10.49 -8.51 6.75
CA MET A 280 -11.15 -9.71 7.25
C MET A 280 -12.07 -9.45 8.46
N VAL A 281 -11.85 -8.46 9.32
CA VAL A 281 -12.72 -8.23 10.49
C VAL A 281 -14.13 -7.75 10.13
N PHE A 282 -14.34 -7.24 8.91
CA PHE A 282 -15.68 -6.87 8.43
C PHE A 282 -16.59 -8.09 8.20
N HIS A 283 -16.02 -9.26 7.92
CA HIS A 283 -16.76 -10.47 7.59
C HIS A 283 -16.89 -11.39 8.81
N GLN A 284 -18.12 -11.85 9.11
CA GLN A 284 -18.38 -12.68 10.29
C GLN A 284 -17.53 -13.97 10.30
N ALA A 285 -17.39 -14.62 9.14
CA ALA A 285 -16.71 -15.91 9.02
C ALA A 285 -15.22 -15.86 9.39
N THR A 286 -14.55 -14.75 9.08
CA THR A 286 -13.14 -14.51 9.40
C THR A 286 -12.98 -13.83 10.75
N ARG A 287 -13.87 -12.91 11.12
CA ARG A 287 -13.88 -12.23 12.42
C ARG A 287 -13.93 -13.22 13.59
N ASP A 288 -14.78 -14.25 13.50
CA ASP A 288 -14.85 -15.28 14.55
C ASP A 288 -13.51 -16.00 14.75
N VAL A 289 -12.83 -16.36 13.65
CA VAL A 289 -11.51 -17.01 13.71
C VAL A 289 -10.46 -16.06 14.30
N ILE A 290 -10.41 -14.81 13.82
CA ILE A 290 -9.47 -13.79 14.31
C ILE A 290 -9.64 -13.58 15.81
N ILE A 291 -10.87 -13.37 16.28
CA ILE A 291 -11.14 -13.00 17.68
C ILE A 291 -11.00 -14.20 18.64
N LYS A 292 -11.50 -15.38 18.24
CA LYS A 292 -11.68 -16.52 19.16
C LYS A 292 -10.60 -17.59 19.03
N GLU A 293 -10.00 -17.72 17.85
CA GLU A 293 -9.08 -18.83 17.54
C GLU A 293 -7.62 -18.36 17.41
N THR A 294 -7.35 -17.05 17.46
CA THR A 294 -6.00 -16.51 17.31
C THR A 294 -5.63 -15.51 18.41
N GLN A 295 -4.36 -15.12 18.45
CA GLN A 295 -3.86 -14.04 19.31
C GLN A 295 -3.84 -12.68 18.59
N ALA A 296 -4.47 -12.56 17.41
CA ALA A 296 -4.43 -11.34 16.61
C ALA A 296 -4.85 -10.08 17.39
N PRO A 297 -5.94 -10.08 18.20
CA PRO A 297 -6.33 -8.87 18.91
C PRO A 297 -5.27 -8.40 19.93
N ALA A 298 -4.58 -9.32 20.60
CA ALA A 298 -3.48 -8.98 21.51
C ALA A 298 -2.31 -8.34 20.75
N TYR A 299 -1.90 -8.94 19.63
CA TYR A 299 -0.86 -8.37 18.76
C TYR A 299 -1.22 -6.97 18.26
N LEU A 300 -2.47 -6.76 17.85
CA LEU A 300 -2.93 -5.46 17.37
C LEU A 300 -2.89 -4.39 18.48
N ILE A 301 -3.16 -4.78 19.73
CA ILE A 301 -3.00 -3.89 20.90
C ILE A 301 -1.53 -3.51 21.08
N ASP A 302 -0.60 -4.47 21.00
CA ASP A 302 0.83 -4.16 21.11
C ASP A 302 1.29 -3.19 20.00
N LEU A 303 0.78 -3.40 18.77
CA LEU A 303 1.13 -2.63 17.58
C LEU A 303 0.44 -1.27 17.49
N MET A 304 -0.55 -0.97 18.34
CA MET A 304 -1.17 0.37 18.37
C MET A 304 -0.18 1.46 18.82
N HIS A 305 0.94 1.06 19.41
CA HIS A 305 2.04 1.91 19.86
C HIS A 305 3.26 1.85 18.94
N ASP A 306 3.13 1.24 17.76
CA ASP A 306 4.25 1.05 16.83
C ASP A 306 4.85 2.39 16.38
N LYS A 307 6.12 2.41 15.95
CA LYS A 307 6.79 3.64 15.47
C LYS A 307 6.20 4.13 14.14
N ASN A 308 5.75 3.21 13.30
CA ASN A 308 5.17 3.49 11.99
C ASN A 308 3.72 3.99 12.13
N ALA A 309 3.45 5.16 11.56
CA ALA A 309 2.13 5.81 11.68
C ALA A 309 1.01 5.07 10.96
N GLU A 310 1.31 4.40 9.85
CA GLU A 310 0.31 3.64 9.10
C GLU A 310 -0.06 2.35 9.83
N ILE A 311 0.93 1.63 10.40
CA ILE A 311 0.68 0.46 11.26
C ILE A 311 -0.25 0.84 12.41
N ARG A 312 0.08 1.91 13.15
CA ARG A 312 -0.79 2.38 14.25
C ARG A 312 -2.21 2.66 13.79
N LYS A 313 -2.37 3.35 12.66
CA LYS A 313 -3.67 3.74 12.11
C LYS A 313 -4.51 2.52 11.70
N VAL A 314 -3.92 1.54 11.00
CA VAL A 314 -4.66 0.35 10.58
C VAL A 314 -4.98 -0.54 11.78
N CYS A 315 -4.05 -0.69 12.74
CA CYS A 315 -4.30 -1.38 14.01
C CYS A 315 -5.47 -0.77 14.77
N ASP A 316 -5.46 0.55 14.98
CA ASP A 316 -6.48 1.27 15.74
C ASP A 316 -7.88 1.07 15.13
N ASN A 317 -8.00 1.24 13.81
CA ASN A 317 -9.24 0.99 13.08
C ASN A 317 -9.71 -0.47 13.19
N THR A 318 -8.77 -1.43 13.14
CA THR A 318 -9.09 -2.86 13.24
C THR A 318 -9.60 -3.21 14.64
N LEU A 319 -8.96 -2.66 15.68
CA LEU A 319 -9.36 -2.85 17.07
C LEU A 319 -10.72 -2.23 17.37
N ASP A 320 -11.04 -1.06 16.79
CA ASP A 320 -12.37 -0.44 16.95
C ASP A 320 -13.46 -1.35 16.39
N ILE A 321 -13.24 -1.94 15.21
CA ILE A 321 -14.19 -2.92 14.65
C ILE A 321 -14.29 -4.13 15.57
N ILE A 322 -13.19 -4.69 16.07
CA ILE A 322 -13.23 -5.84 17.00
C ILE A 322 -14.04 -5.50 18.27
N ALA A 323 -13.86 -4.31 18.84
CA ALA A 323 -14.55 -3.85 20.03
C ALA A 323 -16.07 -3.72 19.83
N GLU A 324 -16.55 -3.48 18.61
CA GLU A 324 -18.00 -3.47 18.31
C GLU A 324 -18.64 -4.86 18.38
N TYR A 325 -17.87 -5.94 18.18
CA TYR A 325 -18.39 -7.30 18.05
C TYR A 325 -18.05 -8.25 19.20
N ASP A 326 -17.11 -7.90 20.07
CA ASP A 326 -16.72 -8.71 21.23
C ASP A 326 -16.56 -7.86 22.50
N GLU A 327 -17.46 -8.05 23.47
CA GLU A 327 -17.50 -7.27 24.71
C GLU A 327 -16.26 -7.46 25.61
N GLU A 328 -15.63 -8.64 25.55
CA GLU A 328 -14.45 -8.92 26.38
C GLU A 328 -13.24 -8.17 25.82
N TRP A 329 -13.03 -8.25 24.50
CA TRP A 329 -12.00 -7.48 23.82
C TRP A 329 -12.29 -5.99 23.87
N ALA A 330 -13.55 -5.55 23.77
CA ALA A 330 -13.91 -4.13 23.90
C ALA A 330 -13.39 -3.53 25.22
N LYS A 331 -13.57 -4.23 26.34
CA LYS A 331 -13.06 -3.80 27.65
C LYS A 331 -11.54 -3.74 27.68
N LYS A 332 -10.85 -4.76 27.13
CA LYS A 332 -9.38 -4.81 27.09
C LYS A 332 -8.81 -3.69 26.23
N ILE A 333 -9.35 -3.50 25.02
CA ILE A 333 -8.96 -2.45 24.08
C ILE A 333 -9.20 -1.07 24.69
N GLN A 334 -10.36 -0.83 25.29
CA GLN A 334 -10.67 0.44 25.95
C GLN A 334 -9.71 0.73 27.12
N THR A 335 -9.39 -0.30 27.92
CA THR A 335 -8.44 -0.19 29.02
C THR A 335 -7.06 0.22 28.54
N GLU A 336 -6.55 -0.44 27.49
CA GLU A 336 -5.22 -0.12 26.93
C GLU A 336 -5.19 1.25 26.24
N LYS A 337 -6.23 1.61 25.48
CA LYS A 337 -6.38 2.97 24.93
C LYS A 337 -6.39 4.04 26.03
N PHE A 338 -7.07 3.78 27.15
CA PHE A 338 -7.11 4.68 28.30
C PHE A 338 -5.72 4.80 28.95
N ARG A 339 -5.05 3.66 29.20
CA ARG A 339 -3.69 3.63 29.78
C ARG A 339 -2.72 4.43 28.93
N TRP A 340 -2.80 4.26 27.63
CA TRP A 340 -1.95 4.98 26.71
C TRP A 340 -2.19 6.49 26.74
N HIS A 341 -3.46 6.90 26.57
CA HIS A 341 -3.83 8.32 26.60
C HIS A 341 -3.40 9.02 27.90
N ASN A 342 -3.46 8.29 29.02
CA ASN A 342 -3.15 8.80 30.36
C ASN A 342 -1.78 8.33 30.89
N SER A 343 -0.89 7.83 30.03
CA SER A 343 0.38 7.20 30.44
C SER A 343 1.23 8.08 31.35
N GLN A 344 1.40 9.36 31.00
CA GLN A 344 2.12 10.34 31.83
C GLN A 344 1.46 10.56 33.20
N TRP A 345 0.12 10.56 33.24
CA TRP A 345 -0.61 10.72 34.50
C TRP A 345 -0.49 9.47 35.37
N LEU A 346 -0.59 8.27 34.77
CA LEU A 346 -0.42 7.00 35.46
C LEU A 346 0.98 6.90 36.07
N GLU A 347 2.03 7.23 35.32
CA GLU A 347 3.42 7.25 35.82
C GLU A 347 3.57 8.19 37.03
N MET A 348 2.95 9.37 36.99
CA MET A 348 2.96 10.32 38.12
C MET A 348 2.17 9.83 39.34
N VAL A 349 1.10 9.06 39.14
CA VAL A 349 0.29 8.50 40.25
C VAL A 349 1.02 7.33 40.89
N GLU A 350 1.61 6.45 40.10
CA GLU A 350 2.42 5.33 40.57
C GLU A 350 3.65 5.81 41.33
N SER A 351 4.37 6.82 40.83
CA SER A 351 5.54 7.37 41.52
C SER A 351 5.20 7.95 42.90
N ARG A 352 4.03 8.57 43.04
CA ARG A 352 3.54 9.09 44.33
C ARG A 352 3.14 7.98 45.30
N GLN A 353 2.54 6.90 44.80
CA GLN A 353 2.24 5.73 45.65
C GLN A 353 3.52 5.07 46.17
N MET A 354 4.58 5.02 45.35
CA MET A 354 5.89 4.54 45.79
C MET A 354 6.50 5.45 46.88
N ASP A 355 6.48 6.77 46.68
CA ASP A 355 6.98 7.74 47.67
C ASP A 355 6.21 7.66 49.02
N ASP A 356 4.88 7.52 48.98
CA ASP A 356 4.07 7.34 50.19
C ASP A 356 4.38 5.97 50.84
N SER A 357 4.51 4.90 50.07
CA SER A 357 4.86 3.57 50.59
C SER A 357 6.25 3.48 51.23
N GLU A 358 7.24 4.22 50.71
CA GLU A 358 8.57 4.34 51.32
C GLU A 358 8.54 5.17 52.62
N GLN A 359 7.68 6.19 52.72
CA GLN A 359 7.46 6.94 53.96
C GLN A 359 6.84 6.10 55.08
N TYR A 360 6.03 5.09 54.75
CA TYR A 360 5.45 4.17 55.74
C TYR A 360 6.42 3.08 56.23
N LEU A 361 7.58 2.88 55.61
CA LEU A 361 8.59 1.91 56.07
C LEU A 361 9.41 2.43 57.27
N TYR A 362 9.29 3.72 57.61
CA TYR A 362 10.02 4.41 58.68
C TYR A 362 9.09 5.13 59.69
N GLY A 363 7.95 4.52 60.05
CA GLY A 363 7.05 5.05 61.09
C GLY A 363 6.49 3.95 62.00
N ASP A 364 6.78 4.03 63.30
CA ASP A 364 6.16 3.21 64.36
C ASP A 364 4.65 3.52 64.46
N ASP A 365 3.80 2.61 63.95
CA ASP A 365 2.62 1.99 64.61
C ASP A 365 1.64 1.42 63.56
N PRO A 366 0.94 0.30 63.86
CA PRO A 366 0.15 -0.44 62.87
C PRO A 366 -1.23 0.18 62.65
N ILE A 367 -1.44 0.78 61.48
CA ILE A 367 -2.78 0.91 60.90
C ILE A 367 -2.84 -0.09 59.76
N GLU A 368 -3.70 -1.11 59.90
CA GLU A 368 -3.96 -2.11 58.86
C GLU A 368 -4.25 -1.42 57.51
N PRO A 369 -3.51 -1.75 56.43
CA PRO A 369 -3.70 -1.11 55.15
C PRO A 369 -5.04 -1.58 54.55
N TYR A 370 -5.98 -0.65 54.43
CA TYR A 370 -7.28 -0.85 53.76
C TYR A 370 -7.18 -0.87 52.22
N ILE A 371 -5.99 -1.11 51.64
CA ILE A 371 -5.76 -0.91 50.21
C ILE A 371 -5.02 -2.13 49.64
N HIS A 372 -5.77 -2.97 48.93
CA HIS A 372 -5.30 -4.18 48.25
C HIS A 372 -4.30 -3.87 47.12
N GLU A 373 -3.30 -4.77 46.95
CA GLU A 373 -2.29 -4.87 45.89
C GLU A 373 -2.85 -5.13 44.46
N GLY A 374 -4.05 -4.64 44.15
CA GLY A 374 -4.68 -4.80 42.83
C GLY A 374 -4.40 -3.61 41.91
N ASP A 375 -4.35 -3.90 40.60
CA ASP A 375 -4.29 -2.94 39.49
C ASP A 375 -5.31 -1.81 39.72
N ILE A 376 -4.87 -0.56 39.54
CA ILE A 376 -5.67 0.62 39.88
C ILE A 376 -7.00 0.65 39.10
N LEU A 377 -7.04 0.04 37.92
CA LEU A 377 -8.21 -0.02 37.04
C LEU A 377 -9.16 -1.18 37.35
N GLU A 378 -8.73 -2.16 38.15
CA GLU A 378 -9.55 -3.30 38.57
C GLU A 378 -10.31 -3.03 39.88
N ARG A 379 -10.17 -1.82 40.45
CA ARG A 379 -10.83 -1.44 41.70
C ARG A 379 -12.33 -1.19 41.47
N PRO A 380 -13.23 -1.93 42.15
CA PRO A 380 -14.69 -1.68 42.11
C PRO A 380 -15.06 -0.26 42.60
N ASP A 381 -14.20 0.33 43.42
CA ASP A 381 -14.42 1.59 44.15
C ASP A 381 -14.32 2.83 43.26
N LEU A 382 -13.79 2.71 42.04
CA LEU A 382 -13.74 3.80 41.05
C LEU A 382 -15.10 4.10 40.43
N TYR A 383 -16.06 3.17 40.51
CA TYR A 383 -17.36 3.28 39.86
C TYR A 383 -18.54 3.51 40.82
N TYR A 384 -18.35 3.42 42.14
CA TYR A 384 -19.42 3.67 43.11
C TYR A 384 -18.92 4.34 44.39
N ASN A 385 -19.29 5.61 44.57
CA ASN A 385 -19.54 6.18 45.89
C ASN A 385 -20.88 6.93 45.85
N ALA A 386 -21.96 6.16 45.90
CA ALA A 386 -23.29 6.65 46.23
C ALA A 386 -23.56 6.29 47.69
N ASP A 387 -23.25 7.21 48.61
CA ASP A 387 -24.15 7.55 49.73
C ASP A 387 -23.58 8.66 50.62
N GLY A 388 -24.33 9.77 50.74
CA GLY A 388 -24.02 10.84 51.70
C GLY A 388 -24.60 12.23 51.41
N LEU A 389 -25.89 12.35 51.04
CA LEU A 389 -26.83 13.48 51.27
C LEU A 389 -26.25 14.93 51.13
N ILE A 390 -26.62 15.73 50.10
CA ILE A 390 -27.84 16.58 50.03
C ILE A 390 -28.15 16.93 48.54
N ALA A 391 -29.44 16.90 48.16
CA ALA A 391 -30.03 17.26 46.85
C ALA A 391 -30.45 18.76 46.77
N PRO A 392 -31.17 19.26 45.75
CA PRO A 392 -31.13 19.06 44.29
C PRO A 392 -30.96 20.41 43.53
N ASP A 393 -30.17 20.48 42.46
CA ASP A 393 -30.55 21.24 41.26
C ASP A 393 -29.54 21.06 40.11
N GLY A 394 -30.07 20.75 38.92
CA GLY A 394 -29.46 21.04 37.63
C GLY A 394 -28.18 20.28 37.25
N ALA A 395 -28.27 18.97 37.01
CA ALA A 395 -27.25 18.28 36.22
C ALA A 395 -27.31 18.77 34.76
N VAL A 396 -26.29 19.52 34.33
CA VAL A 396 -26.02 19.75 32.90
C VAL A 396 -25.20 18.55 32.43
N SER A 397 -25.82 17.65 31.67
CA SER A 397 -25.08 16.70 30.83
C SER A 397 -24.37 17.49 29.72
N PRO A 398 -23.10 17.22 29.42
CA PRO A 398 -22.56 17.53 28.11
C PRO A 398 -23.15 16.51 27.12
N ASP A 399 -24.07 16.99 26.26
CA ASP A 399 -24.49 16.29 25.06
C ASP A 399 -23.27 16.00 24.18
N ILE A 400 -22.83 14.73 24.13
CA ILE A 400 -21.87 14.21 23.14
C ILE A 400 -22.58 13.12 22.32
N PHE A 401 -23.80 13.42 21.87
CA PHE A 401 -24.51 12.63 20.86
C PHE A 401 -25.19 13.61 19.91
N GLY A 402 -24.47 14.00 18.87
CA GLY A 402 -24.98 14.87 17.83
C GLY A 402 -23.87 15.38 16.93
N ASP A 403 -23.27 14.49 16.13
CA ASP A 403 -22.79 14.77 14.77
C ASP A 403 -21.89 13.63 14.27
N TYR A 404 -22.46 12.44 14.08
CA TYR A 404 -21.94 11.46 13.11
C TYR A 404 -23.11 10.66 12.54
N GLN A 405 -23.93 11.35 11.75
CA GLN A 405 -24.82 10.70 10.79
C GLN A 405 -24.63 11.34 9.41
N LEU A 406 -24.23 10.47 8.48
CA LEU A 406 -24.50 10.53 7.04
C LEU A 406 -23.74 11.60 6.24
N GLN A 407 -22.60 11.20 5.67
CA GLN A 407 -22.22 11.67 4.33
C GLN A 407 -21.53 10.55 3.55
N ASN A 408 -22.36 9.69 2.94
CA ASN A 408 -22.12 9.12 1.62
C ASN A 408 -23.46 8.59 1.09
N GLY A 409 -23.89 9.09 -0.07
CA GLY A 409 -25.08 8.62 -0.78
C GLY A 409 -25.72 9.66 -1.71
N ASP A 410 -25.39 9.57 -3.00
CA ASP A 410 -26.17 9.90 -4.20
C ASP A 410 -27.22 11.01 -4.17
N LEU A 411 -27.09 11.99 -5.07
CA LEU A 411 -28.24 12.60 -5.72
C LEU A 411 -28.01 12.85 -7.22
N VAL A 412 -28.51 11.90 -8.01
CA VAL A 412 -29.04 12.14 -9.36
C VAL A 412 -30.18 13.17 -9.27
N GLY A 413 -30.23 14.07 -10.25
CA GLY A 413 -30.92 15.36 -10.18
C GLY A 413 -32.44 15.37 -10.22
N GLN A 414 -33.00 16.58 -10.05
CA GLN A 414 -34.16 17.12 -10.78
C GLN A 414 -34.36 18.60 -10.42
N HIS A 415 -34.73 19.39 -11.44
CA HIS A 415 -35.16 20.80 -11.37
C HIS A 415 -36.35 21.04 -10.42
N PRO A 416 -36.62 22.31 -10.04
CA PRO A 416 -37.69 23.04 -10.74
C PRO A 416 -37.46 24.56 -10.94
N PHE A 417 -38.26 25.10 -11.87
CA PHE A 417 -38.45 26.51 -12.25
C PHE A 417 -38.75 27.47 -11.09
N SER A 418 -38.33 28.73 -11.22
CA SER A 418 -39.16 29.95 -11.35
C SER A 418 -38.39 31.20 -10.89
N GLY A 419 -38.22 32.17 -11.79
CA GLY A 419 -37.58 33.46 -11.52
C GLY A 419 -36.91 34.03 -12.76
#